data_AF-A0A1R3GCA6-F1
#
_entry.id   AF-A0A1R3GCA6-F1
#
_cell.length_a   1.000
_cell.length_b   1.000
_cell.length_c   1.000
_cell.angle_alpha   90.00
_cell.angle_beta   90.00
_cell.angle_gamma   90.00
#
_symmetry.space_group_name_H-M   'P 1'
#
loop_
_entity.id
_entity.type
_entity.pdbx_description
1 polymer ?
#
loop_
_entity_poly.entity_id
_entity_poly.type
_entity_poly.pdbx_seq_one_letter_code
_entity_poly.pdbx_strand_id
1 'polypeptide(L)'
;MANLSASTCLLPLSIILMLVGFRSDAAAATYSSHFCDNSTSFTPNGTYQANIRTLLLYLSSNTSTSKNGFYNTTAGQDPNLVYGTFLCRGDVSANLCRDFVANASKDIARRCLTEKLGVIWYDECTVRYSDQNIFSIIREVPSTDQSSSVSVADKDGFNRVLSKRDENLNKSSFE
;
A
#
# COMPACT_ATOMS: atom_id res chain seq x y z
N MET A 1 -41.62 -60.04 7.22
CA MET A 1 -40.90 -59.03 6.42
C MET A 1 -41.26 -57.66 6.98
N ALA A 2 -40.38 -57.06 7.78
CA ALA A 2 -40.55 -55.70 8.32
C ALA A 2 -39.55 -54.79 7.63
N ASN A 3 -40.04 -53.78 6.90
CA ASN A 3 -39.21 -52.82 6.19
C ASN A 3 -38.79 -51.70 7.15
N LEU A 4 -37.48 -51.59 7.37
CA LEU A 4 -36.83 -50.56 8.15
C LEU A 4 -36.74 -49.28 7.30
N SER A 5 -37.52 -48.24 7.64
CA SER A 5 -37.39 -46.93 7.01
C SER A 5 -36.10 -46.27 7.52
N ALA A 6 -35.08 -46.18 6.67
CA ALA A 6 -33.87 -45.44 6.95
C ALA A 6 -34.15 -43.94 6.76
N SER A 7 -34.43 -43.23 7.85
CA SER A 7 -34.36 -41.76 7.88
C SER A 7 -32.92 -41.33 7.72
N THR A 8 -32.51 -41.04 6.49
CA THR A 8 -31.21 -40.42 6.20
C THR A 8 -31.22 -39.00 6.75
N CYS A 9 -30.43 -38.78 7.80
CA CYS A 9 -30.24 -37.49 8.42
C CYS A 9 -29.50 -36.57 7.45
N LEU A 10 -30.23 -35.71 6.72
CA LEU A 10 -29.69 -34.71 5.77
C LEU A 10 -29.04 -33.50 6.45
N LEU A 11 -29.09 -33.45 7.79
CA LEU A 11 -28.54 -32.37 8.61
C LEU A 11 -27.02 -32.10 8.45
N PRO A 12 -26.11 -33.08 8.24
CA PRO A 12 -24.70 -32.78 8.12
C PRO A 12 -24.33 -32.13 6.79
N LEU A 13 -25.10 -32.36 5.71
CA LEU A 13 -24.82 -31.79 4.39
C LEU A 13 -25.10 -30.28 4.35
N SER A 14 -26.13 -29.83 5.08
CA SER A 14 -26.49 -28.42 5.23
C SER A 14 -25.41 -27.61 5.97
N ILE A 15 -24.79 -28.20 7.00
CA ILE A 15 -23.72 -27.55 7.79
C ILE A 15 -22.46 -27.37 6.94
N ILE A 16 -22.11 -28.35 6.11
CA ILE A 16 -20.96 -28.25 5.20
C ILE A 16 -21.17 -27.12 4.18
N LEU A 17 -22.39 -26.97 3.62
CA LEU A 17 -22.70 -25.89 2.67
C LEU A 17 -22.56 -24.49 3.29
N MET A 18 -22.89 -24.32 4.57
CA MET A 18 -22.73 -23.06 5.31
C MET A 18 -21.25 -22.70 5.57
N LEU A 19 -20.37 -23.70 5.70
CA LEU A 19 -18.93 -23.49 5.89
C LEU A 19 -18.21 -23.07 4.60
N VAL A 20 -18.71 -23.43 3.42
CA VAL A 20 -18.13 -23.01 2.13
C VAL A 20 -18.55 -21.57 1.75
N GLY A 21 -19.55 -21.01 2.43
CA GLY A 21 -20.18 -19.72 2.09
C GLY A 21 -19.50 -18.46 2.63
N PHE A 22 -18.61 -18.56 3.62
CA PHE A 22 -17.86 -17.40 4.12
C PHE A 22 -16.58 -17.20 3.30
N ARG A 23 -16.73 -16.71 2.08
CA ARG A 23 -15.61 -16.00 1.43
C ARG A 23 -15.58 -14.60 2.03
N SER A 24 -14.72 -14.39 3.01
CA SER A 24 -14.30 -13.03 3.34
C SER A 24 -13.61 -12.49 2.09
N ASP A 25 -14.23 -11.56 1.38
CA ASP A 25 -13.51 -10.73 0.41
C ASP A 25 -12.42 -10.01 1.21
N ALA A 26 -11.21 -10.52 1.13
CA ALA A 26 -10.06 -9.79 1.62
C ALA A 26 -10.06 -8.46 0.88
N ALA A 27 -10.11 -7.35 1.61
CA ALA A 27 -9.93 -6.04 1.01
C ALA A 27 -8.62 -6.10 0.20
N ALA A 28 -8.70 -5.99 -1.12
CA ALA A 28 -7.56 -6.05 -2.00
C ALA A 28 -7.04 -4.63 -2.19
N ALA A 29 -5.71 -4.45 -2.10
CA ALA A 29 -5.12 -3.15 -2.39
C ALA A 29 -5.31 -2.82 -3.87
N THR A 30 -5.70 -1.59 -4.17
CA THR A 30 -5.88 -1.12 -5.54
C THR A 30 -4.58 -0.48 -6.01
N TYR A 31 -3.86 -1.15 -6.92
CA TYR A 31 -2.64 -0.61 -7.51
C TYR A 31 -2.98 0.64 -8.34
N SER A 32 -2.30 1.75 -8.05
CA SER A 32 -2.47 3.01 -8.77
C SER A 32 -1.34 3.24 -9.76
N SER A 33 -0.11 3.42 -9.27
CA SER A 33 1.05 3.69 -10.13
C SER A 33 2.38 3.39 -9.41
N HIS A 34 3.48 3.50 -10.13
CA HIS A 34 4.82 3.48 -9.56
C HIS A 34 5.72 4.46 -10.32
N PHE A 35 6.79 4.89 -9.66
CA PHE A 35 7.83 5.72 -10.21
C PHE A 35 9.18 5.16 -9.80
N CYS A 36 10.07 4.94 -10.78
CA CYS A 36 11.46 4.57 -10.56
C CYS A 36 12.32 5.67 -11.17
N ASP A 37 13.19 6.28 -10.38
CA ASP A 37 14.07 7.35 -10.87
C ASP A 37 15.21 6.75 -11.70
N ASN A 38 15.17 6.97 -13.01
CA ASN A 38 16.17 6.47 -13.93
C ASN A 38 17.47 7.28 -13.95
N SER A 39 17.58 8.36 -13.17
CA SER A 39 18.80 9.18 -13.09
C SER A 39 19.93 8.51 -12.33
N THR A 40 19.60 7.62 -11.39
CA THR A 40 20.58 6.96 -10.51
C THR A 40 20.32 5.45 -10.43
N SER A 41 21.33 4.66 -10.75
CA SER A 41 21.26 3.19 -10.75
C SER A 41 22.26 2.54 -9.82
N PHE A 42 21.92 1.34 -9.32
CA PHE A 42 22.81 0.48 -8.56
C PHE A 42 23.20 -0.76 -9.36
N THR A 43 24.31 -1.40 -8.97
CA THR A 43 24.74 -2.66 -9.57
C THR A 43 23.79 -3.81 -9.18
N PRO A 44 23.18 -4.51 -10.15
CA PRO A 44 22.37 -5.70 -9.87
C PRO A 44 23.17 -6.73 -9.06
N ASN A 45 22.50 -7.38 -8.11
CA ASN A 45 23.08 -8.34 -7.17
C ASN A 45 24.17 -7.76 -6.23
N GLY A 46 24.28 -6.43 -6.15
CA GLY A 46 25.19 -5.75 -5.23
C GLY A 46 24.61 -5.50 -3.83
N THR A 47 25.45 -4.95 -2.96
CA THR A 47 25.11 -4.62 -1.56
C THR A 47 23.91 -3.70 -1.45
N TYR A 48 23.81 -2.68 -2.31
CA TYR A 48 22.67 -1.75 -2.31
C TYR A 48 21.33 -2.48 -2.58
N GLN A 49 21.31 -3.42 -3.53
CA GLN A 49 20.10 -4.22 -3.80
C GLN A 49 19.73 -5.11 -2.61
N ALA A 50 20.72 -5.71 -1.95
CA ALA A 50 20.50 -6.48 -0.73
C ALA A 50 19.92 -5.60 0.39
N ASN A 51 20.42 -4.37 0.54
CA ASN A 51 19.90 -3.42 1.51
C ASN A 51 18.47 -2.97 1.18
N ILE A 52 18.10 -2.78 -0.09
CA ILE A 52 16.70 -2.56 -0.49
C ILE A 52 15.82 -3.73 -0.05
N ARG A 53 16.24 -4.99 -0.31
CA ARG A 53 15.45 -6.17 0.10
C ARG A 53 15.24 -6.21 1.62
N THR A 54 16.30 -5.96 2.39
CA THR A 54 16.23 -5.89 3.86
C THR A 54 15.29 -4.76 4.32
N LEU A 55 15.42 -3.57 3.72
CA LEU A 55 14.56 -2.43 4.01
C LEU A 55 13.08 -2.75 3.78
N LEU A 56 12.73 -3.36 2.64
CA LEU A 56 11.37 -3.74 2.28
C LEU A 56 10.80 -4.81 3.25
N LEU A 57 11.64 -5.72 3.75
CA LEU A 57 11.27 -6.65 4.82
C LEU A 57 11.00 -5.92 6.15
N TYR A 58 11.81 -4.91 6.50
CA TYR A 58 11.57 -4.10 7.69
C TYR A 58 10.28 -3.29 7.61
N LEU A 59 9.99 -2.69 6.45
CA LEU A 59 8.76 -1.93 6.23
C LEU A 59 7.51 -2.84 6.34
N SER A 60 7.56 -4.03 5.75
CA SER A 60 6.41 -4.97 5.78
C SER A 60 6.20 -5.63 7.15
N SER A 61 7.24 -5.80 7.96
CA SER A 61 7.15 -6.43 9.29
C SER A 61 6.78 -5.46 10.43
N ASN A 62 7.15 -4.18 10.34
CA ASN A 62 6.96 -3.18 11.41
C ASN A 62 5.67 -2.34 11.27
N THR A 63 4.62 -2.93 10.73
CA THR A 63 3.32 -2.26 10.56
C THR A 63 2.52 -2.18 11.86
N SER A 64 2.77 -3.08 12.82
CA SER A 64 2.10 -3.06 14.13
C SER A 64 2.66 -2.02 15.10
N THR A 65 3.84 -1.45 14.82
CA THR A 65 4.46 -0.37 15.60
C THR A 65 4.08 1.03 15.11
N SER A 66 3.44 1.10 13.94
CA SER A 66 2.96 2.34 13.32
C SER A 66 1.65 2.77 13.99
N LYS A 67 1.71 3.77 14.88
CA LYS A 67 0.51 4.30 15.55
C LYS A 67 -0.42 5.06 14.61
N ASN A 68 0.13 5.63 13.52
CA ASN A 68 -0.57 6.58 12.66
C ASN A 68 -0.53 6.17 11.17
N GLY A 69 -0.34 4.89 10.85
CA GLY A 69 -0.22 4.44 9.47
C GLY A 69 1.10 4.83 8.78
N PHE A 70 2.06 5.42 9.49
CA PHE A 70 3.37 5.82 8.96
C PHE A 70 4.52 5.13 9.70
N TYR A 71 5.55 4.74 8.96
CA TYR A 71 6.80 4.25 9.52
C TYR A 71 7.96 4.57 8.57
N ASN A 72 9.11 4.83 9.15
CA ASN A 72 10.35 5.05 8.43
C ASN A 72 11.48 4.21 9.04
N THR A 73 12.42 3.81 8.20
CA THR A 73 13.58 3.02 8.64
C THR A 73 14.68 3.08 7.61
N THR A 74 15.87 2.61 7.98
CA THR A 74 17.01 2.51 7.08
C THR A 74 17.55 1.09 7.03
N ALA A 75 18.30 0.76 5.99
CA ALA A 75 19.03 -0.49 5.91
C ALA A 75 20.43 -0.26 5.32
N GLY A 76 21.43 -0.95 5.87
CA GLY A 76 22.81 -0.83 5.46
C GLY A 76 23.57 0.33 6.12
N GLN A 77 24.72 0.66 5.54
CA GLN A 77 25.62 1.73 5.95
C GLN A 77 26.25 2.35 4.69
N ASP A 78 26.82 3.55 4.82
CA ASP A 78 27.51 4.21 3.72
C ASP A 78 28.61 3.33 3.10
N PRO A 79 28.76 3.31 1.77
CA PRO A 79 28.03 4.12 0.77
C PRO A 79 26.73 3.47 0.25
N ASN A 80 26.23 2.42 0.90
CA ASN A 80 25.06 1.65 0.48
C ASN A 80 23.84 1.81 1.40
N LEU A 81 23.78 2.91 2.17
CA LEU A 81 22.65 3.20 3.04
C LEU A 81 21.39 3.45 2.20
N VAL A 82 20.27 2.85 2.60
CA VAL A 82 18.97 3.04 1.94
C VAL A 82 17.97 3.56 2.97
N TYR A 83 17.24 4.60 2.61
CA TYR A 83 16.15 5.17 3.38
C TYR A 83 14.82 4.63 2.86
N GLY A 84 13.89 4.29 3.77
CA GLY A 84 12.58 3.76 3.40
C GLY A 84 11.46 4.31 4.26
N THR A 85 10.29 4.45 3.64
CA THR A 85 9.05 4.84 4.32
C THR A 85 7.87 4.04 3.79
N PHE A 86 6.87 3.81 4.63
CA PHE A 86 5.52 3.55 4.17
C PHE A 86 4.52 4.54 4.78
N LEU A 87 3.42 4.78 4.07
CA LEU A 87 2.26 5.51 4.56
C LEU A 87 0.98 4.78 4.15
N CYS A 88 0.18 4.36 5.10
CA CYS A 88 -1.16 3.82 4.89
C CYS A 88 -2.20 4.93 5.00
N ARG A 89 -3.32 4.76 4.29
CA ARG A 89 -4.48 5.64 4.41
C ARG A 89 -5.06 5.56 5.82
N GLY A 90 -5.49 6.70 6.37
CA GLY A 90 -5.85 6.81 7.79
C GLY A 90 -7.10 6.02 8.24
N ASP A 91 -7.94 5.59 7.30
CA ASP A 91 -9.13 4.75 7.52
C ASP A 91 -8.83 3.24 7.41
N VAL A 92 -7.59 2.84 7.08
CA VAL A 92 -7.19 1.44 6.92
C VAL A 92 -6.75 0.86 8.26
N SER A 93 -7.33 -0.28 8.65
CA SER A 93 -6.92 -0.98 9.87
C SER A 93 -5.45 -1.42 9.81
N ALA A 94 -4.78 -1.51 10.97
CA ALA A 94 -3.37 -1.88 11.04
C ALA A 94 -3.06 -3.23 10.36
N ASN A 95 -3.97 -4.21 10.45
CA ASN A 95 -3.80 -5.51 9.80
C ASN A 95 -3.85 -5.41 8.27
N LEU A 96 -4.81 -4.67 7.72
CA LEU A 96 -4.90 -4.44 6.28
C LEU A 96 -3.70 -3.62 5.78
N CYS A 97 -3.31 -2.59 6.52
CA CYS A 97 -2.11 -1.80 6.23
C CYS A 97 -0.86 -2.68 6.11
N ARG A 98 -0.67 -3.64 7.04
CA ARG A 98 0.43 -4.62 6.94
C ARG A 98 0.42 -5.37 5.62
N ASP A 99 -0.73 -5.93 5.28
CA ASP A 99 -0.87 -6.80 4.13
C ASP A 99 -0.68 -5.99 2.82
N PHE A 100 -1.15 -4.75 2.79
CA PHE A 100 -0.95 -3.81 1.67
C PHE A 100 0.51 -3.39 1.52
N VAL A 101 1.18 -3.00 2.61
CA VAL A 101 2.60 -2.66 2.58
C VAL A 101 3.45 -3.86 2.16
N ALA A 102 3.10 -5.08 2.58
CA ALA A 102 3.79 -6.29 2.15
C ALA A 102 3.64 -6.55 0.65
N ASN A 103 2.45 -6.33 0.08
CA ASN A 103 2.20 -6.46 -1.35
C ASN A 103 2.95 -5.37 -2.14
N ALA A 104 2.82 -4.10 -1.73
CA ALA A 104 3.52 -2.98 -2.32
C ALA A 104 5.05 -3.17 -2.30
N SER A 105 5.59 -3.70 -1.19
CA SER A 105 7.02 -3.99 -1.05
C SER A 105 7.51 -5.08 -2.00
N LYS A 106 6.70 -6.11 -2.26
CA LYS A 106 7.03 -7.14 -3.27
C LYS A 106 6.99 -6.58 -4.68
N ASP A 107 5.99 -5.75 -4.96
CA ASP A 107 5.75 -5.24 -6.32
C ASP A 107 6.73 -4.14 -6.71
N ILE A 108 7.10 -3.23 -5.80
CA ILE A 108 8.13 -2.23 -6.08
C ILE A 108 9.48 -2.87 -6.39
N ALA A 109 9.85 -3.96 -5.71
CA ALA A 109 11.08 -4.71 -5.99
C ALA A 109 11.08 -5.40 -7.37
N ARG A 110 9.90 -5.67 -7.95
CA ARG A 110 9.74 -6.25 -9.28
C ARG A 110 9.65 -5.19 -10.38
N ARG A 111 9.25 -3.97 -10.03
CA ARG A 111 9.01 -2.87 -10.97
C ARG A 111 10.23 -1.95 -11.10
N CYS A 112 10.90 -1.63 -9.99
CA CYS A 112 12.14 -0.87 -9.97
C CYS A 112 13.33 -1.83 -9.80
N LEU A 113 13.97 -2.19 -10.92
CA LEU A 113 14.94 -3.28 -10.96
C LEU A 113 16.36 -2.83 -10.62
N THR A 114 16.70 -1.58 -10.94
CA THR A 114 18.07 -1.05 -10.83
C THR A 114 18.11 0.39 -10.31
N GLU A 115 16.98 1.05 -10.16
CA GLU A 115 16.85 2.45 -9.76
C GLU A 115 17.04 2.63 -8.25
N LYS A 116 17.83 3.63 -7.84
CA LYS A 116 18.13 3.89 -6.43
C LYS A 116 17.01 4.57 -5.66
N LEU A 117 16.04 5.16 -6.37
CA LEU A 117 14.81 5.71 -5.81
C LEU A 117 13.62 5.05 -6.50
N GLY A 118 12.73 4.48 -5.68
CA GLY A 118 11.46 3.93 -6.12
C GLY A 118 10.32 4.38 -5.23
N VAL A 119 9.16 4.62 -5.83
CA VAL A 119 7.88 4.85 -5.15
C VAL A 119 6.81 3.98 -5.79
N ILE A 120 5.96 3.35 -4.98
CA ILE A 120 4.77 2.66 -5.44
C ILE A 120 3.56 3.17 -4.66
N TRP A 121 2.48 3.42 -5.39
CA TRP A 121 1.21 3.89 -4.85
C TRP A 121 0.13 2.84 -5.06
N TYR A 122 -0.49 2.46 -3.97
CA TYR A 122 -1.81 1.84 -3.90
C TYR A 122 -2.76 2.86 -3.26
N ASP A 123 -4.04 2.75 -3.54
CA ASP A 123 -5.06 3.63 -2.95
C ASP A 123 -5.08 3.57 -1.41
N GLU A 124 -4.58 2.47 -0.84
CA GLU A 124 -4.56 2.20 0.59
C GLU A 124 -3.17 2.40 1.22
N CYS A 125 -2.09 2.37 0.44
CA CYS A 125 -0.74 2.60 0.95
C CYS A 125 0.29 3.07 -0.08
N THR A 126 1.31 3.78 0.38
CA THR A 126 2.50 4.14 -0.40
C THR A 126 3.74 3.50 0.22
N VAL A 127 4.65 2.97 -0.60
CA VAL A 127 5.98 2.53 -0.18
C VAL A 127 7.04 3.26 -1.01
N ARG A 128 8.06 3.80 -0.35
CA ARG A 128 9.14 4.57 -0.98
C ARG A 128 10.50 4.15 -0.44
N TYR A 129 11.50 4.06 -1.32
CA TYR A 129 12.91 3.96 -0.94
C TYR A 129 13.77 4.97 -1.71
N SER A 130 14.93 5.35 -1.17
CA SER A 130 15.88 6.27 -1.78
C SER A 130 17.29 6.10 -1.19
N ASP A 131 18.32 6.40 -1.98
CA ASP A 131 19.72 6.56 -1.54
C ASP A 131 19.97 7.88 -0.79
N GLN A 132 19.02 8.81 -0.86
CA GLN A 132 19.05 10.10 -0.20
C GLN A 132 18.10 10.10 0.99
N ASN A 133 18.43 10.79 2.08
CA ASN A 133 17.53 10.90 3.24
C ASN A 133 16.18 11.50 2.82
N ILE A 134 15.06 10.82 3.09
CA ILE A 134 13.68 11.24 2.73
C ILE A 134 12.84 11.64 3.95
N PHE A 135 13.40 11.64 5.16
CA PHE A 135 12.63 11.83 6.38
C PHE A 135 12.44 13.32 6.68
N SER A 136 11.20 13.70 6.97
CA SER A 136 10.81 15.08 7.35
C SER A 136 11.23 16.15 6.33
N ILE A 137 11.39 15.77 5.07
CA ILE A 137 11.70 16.67 3.97
C ILE A 137 10.67 16.50 2.85
N ILE A 138 10.28 17.62 2.24
CA ILE A 138 9.43 17.62 1.05
C ILE A 138 10.33 17.28 -0.14
N ARG A 139 10.26 16.03 -0.60
CA ARG A 139 10.82 15.63 -1.90
C ARG A 139 9.72 15.17 -2.82
N GLU A 140 9.35 16.06 -3.72
CA GLU A 140 8.43 15.79 -4.81
C GLU A 140 9.00 14.66 -5.69
N VAL A 141 8.11 13.74 -6.04
CA VAL A 141 8.31 12.76 -7.09
C VAL A 141 7.17 12.97 -8.08
N PRO A 142 7.36 12.68 -9.38
CA PRO A 142 6.28 12.82 -10.35
C PRO A 142 5.05 12.03 -9.91
N SER A 143 3.93 12.73 -9.71
CA SER A 143 2.62 12.11 -9.49
C SER A 143 1.93 11.88 -10.82
N THR A 144 1.12 10.82 -10.91
CA THR A 144 0.24 10.61 -12.06
C THR A 144 -0.95 11.56 -12.00
N ASP A 145 -1.26 12.21 -13.13
CA ASP A 145 -2.51 12.95 -13.28
C ASP A 145 -3.68 11.95 -13.40
N GLN A 146 -4.59 11.99 -12.42
CA GLN A 146 -5.81 11.20 -12.39
C GLN A 146 -7.06 12.06 -12.61
N SER A 147 -6.96 13.07 -13.47
CA SER A 147 -8.11 13.88 -13.85
C SER A 147 -9.22 13.05 -14.49
N SER A 148 -10.46 13.31 -14.05
CA SER A 148 -11.65 12.68 -14.64
C SER A 148 -11.99 13.35 -15.97
N SER A 149 -12.40 12.55 -16.96
CA SER A 149 -12.95 13.06 -18.22
C SER A 149 -14.42 13.50 -18.12
N VAL A 150 -15.02 13.41 -16.94
CA VAL A 150 -16.43 13.75 -16.70
C VAL A 150 -16.63 15.26 -16.78
N SER A 151 -17.62 15.68 -17.58
CA SER A 151 -18.02 17.09 -17.65
C SER A 151 -18.92 17.46 -16.47
N VAL A 152 -18.57 18.55 -15.80
CA VAL A 152 -19.37 19.12 -14.72
C VAL A 152 -20.32 20.17 -15.30
N ALA A 153 -21.63 19.96 -15.11
CA ALA A 153 -22.66 20.86 -15.62
C ALA A 153 -22.66 22.23 -14.90
N ASP A 154 -22.61 22.23 -13.57
CA ASP A 154 -22.47 23.43 -12.73
C ASP A 154 -21.02 23.57 -12.25
N LYS A 155 -20.17 24.15 -13.10
CA LYS A 155 -18.74 24.33 -12.81
C LYS A 155 -18.52 25.25 -11.61
N ASP A 156 -19.31 26.32 -11.49
CA ASP A 156 -19.15 27.32 -10.43
C ASP A 156 -19.55 26.75 -9.07
N GLY A 157 -20.66 25.99 -9.04
CA GLY A 157 -21.08 25.25 -7.85
C GLY A 157 -20.07 24.21 -7.41
N PHE A 158 -19.52 23.43 -8.35
CA PHE A 158 -18.49 22.44 -8.07
C PHE A 158 -17.20 23.07 -7.53
N ASN A 159 -16.68 24.09 -8.21
CA ASN A 159 -15.44 24.78 -7.79
C ASN A 159 -15.60 25.41 -6.40
N ARG A 160 -16.76 25.99 -6.10
CA ARG A 160 -17.05 26.53 -4.76
C ARG A 160 -16.99 25.46 -3.67
N VAL A 161 -17.49 24.25 -3.93
CA VAL A 161 -17.44 23.14 -2.96
C VAL A 161 -16.02 22.59 -2.85
N LEU A 162 -15.30 22.47 -3.97
CA LEU A 162 -13.92 21.99 -4.02
C LEU A 162 -13.00 22.89 -3.19
N SER A 163 -13.00 24.20 -3.42
CA SER A 163 -12.13 25.13 -2.67
C SER A 163 -12.37 25.06 -1.16
N LYS A 164 -13.63 24.95 -0.72
CA LYS A 164 -13.96 24.79 0.70
C LYS A 164 -13.41 23.48 1.29
N ARG A 165 -13.44 22.39 0.51
CA ARG A 165 -12.90 21.10 0.93
C ARG A 165 -11.37 21.17 1.05
N ASP A 166 -10.70 21.78 0.07
CA ASP A 166 -9.24 21.93 0.07
C ASP A 166 -8.76 22.76 1.25
N GLU A 167 -9.47 23.85 1.58
CA GLU A 167 -9.19 24.66 2.78
C GLU A 167 -9.29 23.84 4.07
N ASN A 168 -10.28 22.95 4.18
CA ASN A 168 -10.45 22.11 5.37
C ASN A 168 -9.36 21.02 5.46
N LEU A 169 -8.97 20.41 4.33
CA LEU A 169 -7.90 19.41 4.28
C LEU A 169 -6.55 20.00 4.70
N ASN A 170 -6.26 21.23 4.25
CA ASN A 170 -5.03 21.93 4.61
C ASN A 170 -4.95 22.22 6.11
N LYS A 171 -6.10 22.51 6.77
CA LYS A 171 -6.13 22.71 8.23
C LYS A 171 -5.89 21.41 9.00
N SER A 172 -6.48 20.30 8.56
CA SER A 172 -6.35 18.99 9.24
C SER A 172 -4.95 18.38 9.18
N SER A 173 -4.07 18.86 8.30
CA SER A 173 -2.70 18.35 8.18
C SER A 173 -1.74 18.88 9.27
N PHE A 174 -2.20 19.82 10.12
CA PHE A 174 -1.38 20.49 11.15
C PHE A 174 -1.90 20.31 12.59
N GLU A 175 -2.92 19.49 12.81
CA GLU A 175 -3.45 19.11 14.13
C GLU A 175 -3.10 17.65 14.45
#